data_AF-A0A0N0A847-F1
#
_entry.id   AF-A0A0N0A847-F1
#
_cell.length_a   1.000
_cell.length_b   1.000
_cell.length_c   1.000
_cell.angle_alpha   90.00
_cell.angle_beta   90.00
_cell.angle_gamma   90.00
#
_symmetry.space_group_name_H-M   'P 1'
#
loop_
_entity.id
_entity.type
_entity.pdbx_description
1 polymer ?
#
loop_
_entity_poly.entity_id
_entity_poly.type
_entity_poly.pdbx_seq_one_letter_code
_entity_poly.pdbx_strand_id
1 'polypeptide(L)'
;MSGGTQYTRERLAQAAMQCSDLDEVIAFLGTRPYGHLRRYLVKRFAHFGIDTSHFAPVGRQARPAVEELRAVVEEAVSTAEVLRRIGRPNNGGQRAMLGKWIAEDGLDTSHFLGQAHQRGKPGRHAKRPEAVLVRHERGHRIATERLRRALREVGAPEQCARCGVGPEWRGKPMTLEIDHINGDWRDNRRENLRLLCPNCHAITSTWCRGGRRRRATPGTMAGG
;
A
#
# COMPACT_ATOMS: atom_id res chain seq x y z
N MET A 1 3.65 -8.19 53.54
CA MET A 1 4.98 -7.75 54.03
C MET A 1 5.63 -6.83 53.00
N SER A 2 6.06 -5.65 53.44
CA SER A 2 7.08 -4.75 52.86
C SER A 2 6.86 -4.15 51.46
N GLY A 3 5.84 -3.30 51.31
CA GLY A 3 5.63 -2.48 50.09
C GLY A 3 6.39 -1.14 50.06
N GLY A 4 7.19 -0.82 51.08
CA GLY A 4 7.87 0.48 51.23
C GLY A 4 9.26 0.57 50.58
N THR A 5 9.82 -0.54 50.09
CA THR A 5 11.27 -0.62 49.79
C THR A 5 11.60 -0.71 48.29
N GLN A 6 10.60 -0.76 47.40
CA GLN A 6 10.85 -1.05 45.98
C GLN A 6 11.33 0.17 45.17
N TYR A 7 10.91 1.37 45.54
CA TYR A 7 11.22 2.62 44.82
C TYR A 7 11.91 3.66 45.73
N THR A 8 12.95 3.22 46.45
CA THR A 8 13.83 4.12 47.20
C THR A 8 14.75 4.89 46.27
N ARG A 9 15.30 6.01 46.74
CA ARG A 9 16.23 6.84 45.96
C ARG A 9 17.45 6.03 45.52
N GLU A 10 17.99 5.21 46.40
CA GLU A 10 19.20 4.41 46.19
C GLU A 10 18.98 3.36 45.09
N ARG A 11 17.86 2.62 45.15
CA ARG A 11 17.51 1.62 44.13
C ARG A 11 17.27 2.25 42.76
N LEU A 12 16.61 3.41 42.72
CA LEU A 12 16.37 4.12 41.48
C LEU A 12 17.68 4.69 40.91
N ALA A 13 18.57 5.26 41.74
CA ALA A 13 19.87 5.72 41.28
C ALA A 13 20.71 4.58 40.70
N GLN A 14 20.68 3.41 41.34
CA GLN A 14 21.33 2.21 40.82
C GLN A 14 20.73 1.75 39.48
N ALA A 15 19.40 1.76 39.35
CA ALA A 15 18.72 1.42 38.11
C ALA A 15 19.07 2.41 36.97
N ALA A 16 19.17 3.71 37.27
CA ALA A 16 19.57 4.72 36.30
C ALA A 16 20.98 4.50 35.73
N MET A 17 21.92 4.00 36.54
CA MET A 17 23.28 3.70 36.10
C MET A 17 23.41 2.39 35.31
N GLN A 18 22.56 1.41 35.59
CA GLN A 18 22.70 0.04 35.04
C GLN A 18 21.77 -0.26 33.87
N CYS A 19 20.74 0.56 33.67
CA CYS A 19 19.75 0.38 32.61
C CYS A 19 19.92 1.45 31.53
N SER A 20 19.41 1.15 30.35
CA SER A 20 19.35 2.02 29.17
C SER A 20 17.91 2.40 28.80
N ASP A 21 16.91 1.70 29.34
CA ASP A 21 15.50 2.04 29.18
C ASP A 21 14.63 1.68 30.40
N LEU A 22 13.37 2.11 30.39
CA LEU A 22 12.43 1.84 31.49
C LEU A 22 11.96 0.38 31.58
N ASP A 23 12.07 -0.42 30.52
CA ASP A 23 11.74 -1.85 30.58
C ASP A 23 12.82 -2.63 31.34
N GLU A 24 14.09 -2.30 31.10
CA GLU A 24 15.22 -2.77 31.89
C GLU A 24 15.10 -2.33 33.36
N VAL A 25 14.67 -1.09 33.63
CA VAL A 25 14.39 -0.63 35.00
C VAL A 25 13.27 -1.45 35.65
N ILE A 26 12.17 -1.73 34.93
CA ILE A 26 11.06 -2.56 35.44
C ILE A 26 11.53 -3.97 35.79
N ALA A 27 12.40 -4.56 34.95
CA ALA A 27 13.03 -5.85 35.18
C ALA A 27 13.98 -5.82 36.38
N PHE A 28 14.85 -4.80 36.46
CA PHE A 28 15.79 -4.57 37.57
C PHE A 28 15.08 -4.44 38.91
N LEU A 29 13.93 -3.75 38.93
CA LEU A 29 13.12 -3.58 40.14
C LEU A 29 12.27 -4.81 40.49
N GLY A 30 12.24 -5.84 39.63
CA GLY A 30 11.47 -7.06 39.85
C GLY A 30 9.96 -6.85 39.82
N THR A 31 9.49 -5.82 39.10
CA THR A 31 8.08 -5.42 39.04
C THR A 31 7.38 -6.00 37.81
N ARG A 32 6.09 -6.36 37.94
CA ARG A 32 5.28 -6.69 36.75
C ARG A 32 4.85 -5.40 36.04
N PRO A 33 4.99 -5.30 34.71
CA PRO A 33 4.57 -4.12 33.98
C PRO A 33 3.05 -3.93 34.07
N TYR A 34 2.63 -2.71 34.41
CA TYR A 34 1.23 -2.27 34.33
C TYR A 34 1.15 -0.88 33.70
N GLY A 35 0.00 -0.53 33.10
CA GLY A 35 -0.09 0.52 32.08
C GLY A 35 0.43 1.92 32.47
N HIS A 36 0.42 2.28 33.75
CA HIS A 36 0.90 3.58 34.23
C HIS A 36 2.26 3.53 34.94
N LEU A 37 2.90 2.36 35.05
CA LEU A 37 4.17 2.17 35.75
C LEU A 37 5.30 3.00 35.13
N ARG A 38 5.43 3.00 33.80
CA ARG A 38 6.47 3.78 33.12
C ARG A 38 6.38 5.27 33.44
N ARG A 39 5.16 5.84 33.39
CA ARG A 39 4.91 7.25 33.74
C ARG A 39 5.17 7.52 35.22
N TYR A 40 4.82 6.58 36.10
CA TYR A 40 5.11 6.67 37.52
C TYR A 40 6.62 6.70 37.80
N LEU A 41 7.40 5.81 37.16
CA LEU A 41 8.85 5.76 37.29
C LEU A 41 9.50 7.07 36.86
N VAL A 42 9.13 7.63 35.70
CA VAL A 42 9.64 8.94 35.24
C VAL A 42 9.40 10.04 36.27
N LYS A 43 8.19 10.12 36.82
CA LYS A 43 7.87 11.09 37.89
C LYS A 43 8.71 10.85 39.15
N ARG A 44 9.00 9.59 39.47
CA ARG A 44 9.76 9.20 40.65
C ARG A 44 11.25 9.52 40.52
N PHE A 45 11.85 9.29 39.35
CA PHE A 45 13.21 9.74 39.03
C PHE A 45 13.34 11.25 39.15
N ALA A 46 12.41 12.00 38.55
CA ALA A 46 12.37 13.46 38.65
C ALA A 46 12.22 13.95 40.10
N HIS A 47 11.36 13.31 40.90
CA HIS A 47 11.18 13.64 42.33
C HIS A 47 12.47 13.51 43.14
N PHE A 48 13.34 12.55 42.81
CA PHE A 48 14.62 12.35 43.48
C PHE A 48 15.81 13.08 42.83
N GLY A 49 15.57 13.83 41.75
CA GLY A 49 16.60 14.54 41.00
C GLY A 49 17.61 13.61 40.32
N ILE A 50 17.18 12.41 39.94
CA ILE A 50 18.03 11.43 39.24
C ILE A 50 17.94 11.70 37.75
N ASP A 51 19.09 11.90 37.09
CA ASP A 51 19.15 12.06 35.64
C ASP A 51 18.81 10.74 34.93
N THR A 52 17.85 10.81 34.01
CA THR A 52 17.42 9.70 33.16
C THR A 52 17.27 10.15 31.71
N SER A 53 18.01 11.19 31.31
CA SER A 53 17.98 11.75 29.96
C SER A 53 18.44 10.75 28.89
N HIS A 54 19.25 9.75 29.27
CA HIS A 54 19.69 8.66 28.40
C HIS A 54 18.62 7.58 28.16
N PHE A 55 17.53 7.56 28.92
CA PHE A 55 16.43 6.63 28.68
C PHE A 55 15.60 7.04 27.46
N ALA A 56 15.09 6.04 26.73
CA ALA A 56 14.14 6.29 25.66
C ALA A 56 12.92 7.09 26.15
N PRO A 57 12.51 8.18 25.46
CA PRO A 57 11.41 9.04 25.90
C PRO A 57 10.09 8.27 26.07
N VAL A 58 9.43 8.45 27.21
CA VAL A 58 8.16 7.77 27.52
C VAL A 58 6.99 8.71 27.38
N GLY A 59 6.11 8.44 26.40
CA GLY A 59 4.86 9.17 26.18
C GLY A 59 4.74 9.75 24.77
N ARG A 60 3.85 10.73 24.61
CA ARG A 60 3.73 11.50 23.37
C ARG A 60 4.99 12.35 23.21
N GLN A 61 5.85 11.99 22.27
CA GLN A 61 6.94 12.86 21.83
C GLN A 61 6.35 14.18 21.31
N ALA A 62 6.93 15.30 21.73
CA ALA A 62 6.53 16.64 21.30
C ALA A 62 6.80 16.86 19.80
N ARG A 63 6.08 17.79 19.18
CA ARG A 63 6.34 18.23 17.80
C ARG A 63 7.79 18.77 17.73
N PRO A 64 8.62 18.32 16.77
CA PRO A 64 9.94 18.90 16.52
C PRO A 64 9.86 20.42 16.25
N ALA A 65 10.97 21.14 16.46
CA ALA A 65 11.05 22.53 16.02
C ALA A 65 10.87 22.63 14.49
N VAL A 66 10.35 23.75 13.99
CA VAL A 66 10.08 23.89 12.56
C VAL A 66 11.37 23.84 11.74
N GLU A 67 12.47 24.37 12.28
CA GLU A 67 13.80 24.37 11.67
C GLU A 67 14.38 22.95 11.59
N GLU A 68 14.20 22.16 12.66
CA GLU A 68 14.62 20.76 12.71
C GLU A 68 13.83 19.94 11.68
N LEU A 69 12.50 20.13 11.63
CA LEU A 69 11.65 19.43 10.68
C LEU A 69 11.99 19.81 9.23
N ARG A 70 12.26 21.09 8.96
CA ARG A 70 12.68 21.60 7.65
C ARG A 70 13.95 20.93 7.17
N ALA A 71 15.01 20.93 7.98
CA ALA A 71 16.29 20.32 7.63
C ALA A 71 16.13 18.83 7.29
N VAL A 72 15.31 18.10 8.06
CA VAL A 72 15.03 16.69 7.81
C VAL A 72 14.22 16.47 6.52
N VAL A 73 13.25 17.33 6.22
CA VAL A 73 12.41 17.23 5.02
C VAL A 73 13.21 17.53 3.75
N GLU A 74 14.10 18.53 3.78
CA GLU A 74 14.94 18.89 2.63
C GLU A 74 15.89 17.75 2.22
N GLU A 75 16.45 17.02 3.19
CA GLU A 75 17.38 15.92 2.91
C GLU A 75 16.70 14.56 2.64
N ALA A 76 15.45 14.38 3.04
CA ALA A 76 14.74 13.11 2.89
C ALA A 76 14.12 12.94 1.50
N VAL A 77 14.02 11.70 1.02
CA VAL A 77 13.33 11.38 -0.25
C VAL A 77 11.94 10.76 -0.03
N SER A 78 11.54 10.58 1.23
CA SER A 78 10.24 10.02 1.59
C SER A 78 9.78 10.35 3.01
N THR A 79 8.46 10.37 3.22
CA THR A 79 7.83 10.49 4.56
C THR A 79 8.31 9.42 5.54
N ALA A 80 8.61 8.21 5.07
CA ALA A 80 9.11 7.13 5.91
C ALA A 80 10.51 7.44 6.45
N GLU A 81 11.34 8.08 5.64
CA GLU A 81 12.67 8.51 6.03
C GLU A 81 12.63 9.68 7.01
N VAL A 82 11.77 10.67 6.77
CA VAL A 82 11.53 11.77 7.72
C VAL A 82 11.17 11.21 9.10
N LEU A 83 10.20 10.29 9.17
CA LEU A 83 9.80 9.66 10.44
C LEU A 83 10.96 8.91 11.12
N ARG A 84 11.79 8.19 10.36
CA ARG A 84 12.97 7.50 10.93
C ARG A 84 13.99 8.50 11.49
N ARG A 85 14.28 9.57 10.75
CA ARG A 85 15.27 10.60 11.15
C ARG A 85 14.84 11.33 12.42
N ILE A 86 13.54 11.60 12.60
CA ILE A 86 12.99 12.21 13.83
C ILE A 86 12.66 11.17 14.94
N GLY A 87 13.13 9.93 14.81
CA GLY A 87 12.97 8.90 15.85
C GLY A 87 11.51 8.42 16.06
N ARG A 88 10.67 8.50 15.03
CA ARG A 88 9.24 8.15 15.08
C ARG A 88 8.91 6.88 14.28
N PRO A 89 7.98 6.05 14.78
CA PRO A 89 7.59 4.85 14.05
C PRO A 89 6.82 5.18 12.78
N ASN A 90 7.11 4.46 11.71
CA ASN A 90 6.42 4.60 10.43
C ASN A 90 5.06 3.87 10.47
N ASN A 91 4.01 4.55 10.92
CA ASN A 91 2.62 4.06 10.90
C ASN A 91 1.63 5.13 10.41
N GLY A 92 0.38 4.74 10.15
CA GLY A 92 -0.64 5.63 9.58
C GLY A 92 -0.91 6.88 10.43
N GLY A 93 -0.94 6.76 11.76
CA GLY A 93 -1.15 7.89 12.66
C GLY A 93 -0.01 8.90 12.63
N GLN A 94 1.24 8.41 12.68
CA GLN A 94 2.43 9.26 12.60
C GLN A 94 2.56 9.93 11.22
N ARG A 95 2.24 9.22 10.14
CA ARG A 95 2.20 9.80 8.79
C ARG A 95 1.17 10.92 8.66
N ALA A 96 -0.04 10.71 9.17
CA ALA A 96 -1.10 11.71 9.14
C ALA A 96 -0.71 12.96 9.94
N MET A 97 -0.11 12.77 11.11
CA MET A 97 0.37 13.87 11.94
C MET A 97 1.55 14.60 11.31
N LEU A 98 2.53 13.90 10.74
CA LEU A 98 3.62 14.52 10.00
C LEU A 98 3.10 15.32 8.80
N GLY A 99 2.10 14.80 8.07
CA GLY A 99 1.44 15.53 6.99
C GLY A 99 0.80 16.84 7.45
N LYS A 100 0.24 16.88 8.67
CA LYS A 100 -0.28 18.13 9.26
C LYS A 100 0.84 19.11 9.54
N TRP A 101 1.94 18.68 10.16
CA TRP A 101 3.07 19.57 10.46
C TRP A 101 3.68 20.17 9.20
N ILE A 102 3.92 19.34 8.17
CA ILE A 102 4.44 19.78 6.87
C ILE A 102 3.54 20.85 6.24
N ALA A 103 2.21 20.66 6.29
CA ALA A 103 1.25 21.62 5.76
C ALA A 103 1.18 22.91 6.58
N GLU A 104 1.18 22.81 7.90
CA GLU A 104 1.16 23.96 8.82
C GLU A 104 2.44 24.82 8.69
N ASP A 105 3.59 24.18 8.47
CA ASP A 105 4.89 24.85 8.35
C ASP A 105 5.26 25.24 6.89
N GLY A 106 4.39 24.92 5.92
CA GLY A 106 4.61 25.21 4.50
C GLY A 106 5.88 24.56 3.93
N LEU A 107 6.20 23.34 4.34
CA LEU A 107 7.40 22.63 3.88
C LEU A 107 7.15 21.95 2.54
N ASP A 108 8.08 22.13 1.59
CA ASP A 108 7.98 21.45 0.30
C ASP A 108 8.34 19.96 0.42
N THR A 109 7.54 19.13 -0.23
CA THR A 109 7.76 17.68 -0.34
C THR A 109 7.60 17.19 -1.78
N SER A 110 7.60 18.10 -2.75
CA SER A 110 7.46 17.79 -4.17
C SER A 110 8.54 16.83 -4.69
N HIS A 111 9.73 16.88 -4.09
CA HIS A 111 10.86 15.98 -4.36
C HIS A 111 10.68 14.56 -3.80
N PHE A 112 9.69 14.33 -2.93
CA PHE A 112 9.47 13.01 -2.37
C PHE A 112 8.98 12.03 -3.44
N LEU A 113 9.76 10.96 -3.64
CA LEU A 113 9.48 10.00 -4.71
C LEU A 113 8.27 9.09 -4.42
N GLY A 114 7.80 9.03 -3.17
CA GLY A 114 6.56 8.33 -2.80
C GLY A 114 6.38 6.96 -3.45
N GLN A 115 5.24 6.68 -4.07
CA GLN A 115 5.03 5.50 -4.91
C GLN A 115 5.62 5.65 -6.33
N ALA A 116 6.00 6.86 -6.73
CA ALA A 116 6.61 7.13 -8.03
C ALA A 116 7.99 6.44 -8.18
N HIS A 117 8.69 6.11 -7.09
CA HIS A 117 9.91 5.28 -7.17
C HIS A 117 9.66 3.87 -7.75
N GLN A 118 8.41 3.38 -7.72
CA GLN A 118 7.97 2.12 -8.34
C GLN A 118 7.23 2.33 -9.66
N ARG A 119 6.98 3.58 -10.08
CA ARG A 119 6.26 3.85 -11.33
C ARG A 119 7.09 3.34 -12.51
N GLY A 120 6.46 2.54 -13.36
CA GLY A 120 7.12 1.90 -14.50
C GLY A 120 7.92 0.63 -14.17
N LYS A 121 8.12 0.30 -12.88
CA LYS A 121 8.77 -0.95 -12.48
C LYS A 121 7.74 -2.07 -12.41
N PRO A 122 8.06 -3.28 -12.91
CA PRO A 122 7.21 -4.45 -12.68
C PRO A 122 7.07 -4.69 -11.18
N GLY A 123 5.84 -4.99 -10.73
CA GLY A 123 5.64 -5.44 -9.36
C GLY A 123 6.51 -6.68 -9.09
N ARG A 124 7.12 -6.75 -7.90
CA ARG A 124 8.03 -7.84 -7.51
C ARG A 124 7.51 -9.26 -7.81
N HIS A 125 6.20 -9.45 -7.74
CA HIS A 125 5.51 -10.73 -7.97
C HIS A 125 4.61 -10.71 -9.22
N ALA A 126 4.93 -9.85 -10.19
CA ALA A 126 4.25 -9.83 -11.47
C ALA A 126 4.45 -11.18 -12.18
N LYS A 127 3.37 -11.92 -12.42
CA LYS A 127 3.40 -13.13 -13.24
C LYS A 127 3.86 -12.79 -14.66
N ARG A 128 4.65 -13.66 -15.29
CA ARG A 128 4.99 -13.52 -16.70
C ARG A 128 3.78 -13.79 -17.61
N PRO A 129 3.75 -13.29 -18.86
CA PRO A 129 2.65 -13.54 -19.78
C PRO A 129 2.33 -15.01 -19.97
N GLU A 130 3.34 -15.87 -20.01
CA GLU A 130 3.18 -17.31 -20.24
C GLU A 130 2.49 -18.02 -19.06
N ALA A 131 2.51 -17.42 -17.87
CA ALA A 131 1.77 -17.92 -16.71
C ALA A 131 0.35 -17.33 -16.59
N VAL A 132 0.03 -16.31 -17.39
CA VAL A 132 -1.26 -15.61 -17.42
C VAL A 132 -2.10 -16.07 -18.61
N LEU A 133 -1.48 -16.24 -19.77
CA LEU A 133 -2.13 -16.59 -21.04
C LEU A 133 -2.24 -18.11 -21.21
N VAL A 134 -2.83 -18.77 -20.23
CA VAL A 134 -3.05 -20.23 -20.22
C VAL A 134 -4.50 -20.54 -19.92
N ARG A 135 -4.92 -21.77 -20.24
CA ARG A 135 -6.20 -22.29 -19.79
C ARG A 135 -6.08 -22.75 -18.33
N HIS A 136 -7.03 -22.36 -17.50
CA HIS A 136 -7.10 -22.79 -16.11
C HIS A 136 -8.29 -23.72 -15.88
N GLU A 137 -8.06 -24.85 -15.22
CA GLU A 137 -9.15 -25.77 -14.89
C GLU A 137 -9.96 -25.32 -13.67
N ARG A 138 -9.29 -24.65 -12.72
CA ARG A 138 -9.82 -24.24 -11.42
C ARG A 138 -9.36 -22.84 -11.05
N GLY A 139 -10.05 -22.21 -10.11
CA GLY A 139 -9.70 -20.90 -9.56
C GLY A 139 -10.66 -19.79 -9.97
N HIS A 140 -10.27 -18.55 -9.66
CA HIS A 140 -11.04 -17.35 -9.98
C HIS A 140 -10.64 -16.77 -11.33
N ARG A 141 -11.54 -16.00 -11.95
CA ARG A 141 -11.27 -15.25 -13.17
C ARG A 141 -10.06 -14.35 -12.97
N ILE A 142 -9.11 -14.40 -13.91
CA ILE A 142 -7.97 -13.48 -13.91
C ILE A 142 -8.48 -12.06 -14.15
N ALA A 143 -8.02 -11.12 -13.32
CA ALA A 143 -8.37 -9.71 -13.45
C ALA A 143 -7.96 -9.16 -14.82
N THR A 144 -8.84 -8.36 -15.42
CA THR A 144 -8.69 -7.85 -16.79
C THR A 144 -7.38 -7.08 -16.99
N GLU A 145 -6.91 -6.32 -15.99
CA GLU A 145 -5.64 -5.59 -16.09
C GLU A 145 -4.44 -6.53 -16.28
N ARG A 146 -4.47 -7.74 -15.70
CA ARG A 146 -3.38 -8.73 -15.85
C ARG A 146 -3.38 -9.34 -17.25
N LEU A 147 -4.57 -9.65 -17.79
CA LEU A 147 -4.71 -10.15 -19.16
C LEU A 147 -4.26 -9.09 -20.16
N ARG A 148 -4.69 -7.82 -19.99
CA ARG A 148 -4.29 -6.71 -20.86
C ARG A 148 -2.78 -6.52 -20.85
N ARG A 149 -2.16 -6.54 -19.66
CA ARG A 149 -0.71 -6.42 -19.52
C ARG A 149 0.01 -7.57 -20.25
N ALA A 150 -0.43 -8.81 -20.02
CA ALA A 150 0.17 -9.98 -20.68
C ALA A 150 0.04 -9.94 -22.21
N LEU A 151 -1.13 -9.53 -22.73
CA LEU A 151 -1.36 -9.36 -24.17
C LEU A 151 -0.42 -8.29 -24.77
N ARG A 152 -0.25 -7.15 -24.10
CA ARG A 152 0.69 -6.11 -24.53
C ARG A 152 2.13 -6.60 -24.52
N GLU A 153 2.54 -7.31 -23.47
CA GLU A 153 3.91 -7.85 -23.34
C GLU A 153 4.26 -8.87 -24.45
N VAL A 154 3.28 -9.65 -24.94
CA VAL A 154 3.48 -10.57 -26.09
C VAL A 154 3.26 -9.91 -27.46
N GLY A 155 3.12 -8.59 -27.52
CA GLY A 155 2.97 -7.85 -28.78
C GLY A 155 1.61 -7.96 -29.44
N ALA A 156 0.54 -8.24 -28.69
CA ALA A 156 -0.82 -8.19 -29.25
C ALA A 156 -1.15 -6.75 -29.70
N PRO A 157 -1.69 -6.57 -30.92
CA PRO A 157 -1.99 -5.24 -31.42
C PRO A 157 -3.10 -4.60 -30.59
N GLU A 158 -2.93 -3.33 -30.22
CA GLU A 158 -3.89 -2.56 -29.43
C GLU A 158 -5.00 -1.98 -30.32
N GLN A 159 -5.65 -2.84 -31.10
CA GLN A 159 -6.73 -2.49 -32.02
C GLN A 159 -7.87 -3.49 -31.94
N CYS A 160 -9.06 -3.05 -32.31
CA CYS A 160 -10.22 -3.91 -32.44
C CYS A 160 -9.95 -4.98 -33.51
N ALA A 161 -10.03 -6.25 -33.13
CA ALA A 161 -9.83 -7.38 -34.05
C ALA A 161 -10.88 -7.48 -35.16
N ARG A 162 -11.99 -6.72 -35.06
CA ARG A 162 -13.08 -6.73 -36.04
C ARG A 162 -13.04 -5.53 -37.00
N CYS A 163 -12.95 -4.31 -36.47
CA CYS A 163 -13.00 -3.10 -37.29
C CYS A 163 -11.68 -2.32 -37.37
N GLY A 164 -10.63 -2.78 -36.67
CA GLY A 164 -9.31 -2.14 -36.71
C GLY A 164 -9.18 -0.84 -35.93
N VAL A 165 -10.25 -0.31 -35.32
CA VAL A 165 -10.17 0.92 -34.51
C VAL A 165 -9.18 0.74 -33.34
N GLY A 166 -8.33 1.73 -33.12
CA GLY A 166 -7.36 1.76 -32.02
C GLY A 166 -8.00 2.10 -30.67
N PRO A 167 -7.17 2.42 -29.65
CA PRO A 167 -7.60 2.76 -28.31
C PRO A 167 -8.00 4.25 -28.18
N GLU A 168 -8.23 4.93 -29.29
CA GLU A 168 -8.64 6.33 -29.33
C GLU A 168 -9.91 6.48 -30.18
N TRP A 169 -10.84 7.28 -29.69
CA TRP A 169 -12.07 7.65 -30.38
C TRP A 169 -12.26 9.16 -30.32
N ARG A 170 -12.22 9.84 -31.48
CA ARG A 170 -12.35 11.30 -31.60
C ARG A 170 -11.39 12.07 -30.67
N GLY A 171 -10.11 11.69 -30.65
CA GLY A 171 -9.10 12.35 -29.81
C GLY A 171 -9.18 11.99 -28.32
N LYS A 172 -10.08 11.09 -27.91
CA LYS A 172 -10.25 10.69 -26.51
C LYS A 172 -9.91 9.21 -26.33
N PRO A 173 -9.26 8.81 -25.21
CA PRO A 173 -9.01 7.41 -24.92
C PRO A 173 -10.30 6.58 -24.89
N MET A 174 -10.30 5.45 -25.59
CA MET A 174 -11.36 4.46 -25.63
C MET A 174 -10.79 3.12 -25.18
N THR A 175 -11.47 2.48 -24.24
CA THR A 175 -11.05 1.16 -23.78
C THR A 175 -11.46 0.10 -24.79
N LEU A 176 -10.49 -0.64 -25.34
CA LEU A 176 -10.75 -1.90 -26.02
C LEU A 176 -10.96 -3.01 -25.00
N GLU A 177 -12.10 -3.69 -25.10
CA GLU A 177 -12.53 -4.74 -24.20
C GLU A 177 -11.90 -6.08 -24.60
N ILE A 178 -11.54 -6.89 -23.60
CA ILE A 178 -11.03 -8.24 -23.84
C ILE A 178 -12.23 -9.18 -24.00
N ASP A 179 -12.33 -9.81 -25.15
CA ASP A 179 -13.33 -10.83 -25.45
C ASP A 179 -12.65 -12.20 -25.61
N HIS A 180 -13.29 -13.21 -25.02
CA HIS A 180 -12.94 -14.61 -25.20
C HIS A 180 -13.73 -15.14 -26.38
N ILE A 181 -13.05 -15.56 -27.46
CA ILE A 181 -13.70 -16.00 -28.71
C ILE A 181 -14.69 -17.14 -28.46
N ASN A 182 -14.34 -18.09 -27.60
CA ASN A 182 -15.20 -19.21 -27.20
C ASN A 182 -16.20 -18.86 -26.07
N GLY A 183 -16.10 -17.68 -25.46
CA GLY A 183 -16.91 -17.24 -24.31
C GLY A 183 -16.55 -17.90 -22.98
N ASP A 184 -15.51 -18.73 -22.91
CA ASP A 184 -15.01 -19.35 -21.68
C ASP A 184 -13.94 -18.47 -21.03
N TRP A 185 -14.29 -17.82 -19.92
CA TRP A 185 -13.38 -16.97 -19.15
C TRP A 185 -12.16 -17.71 -18.58
N ARG A 186 -12.19 -19.04 -18.55
CA ARG A 186 -11.08 -19.89 -18.08
C ARG A 186 -10.00 -20.08 -19.13
N ASP A 187 -10.33 -19.90 -20.40
CA ASP A 187 -9.42 -20.10 -21.52
C ASP A 187 -8.73 -18.78 -21.90
N ASN A 188 -7.69 -18.41 -21.15
CA ASN A 188 -6.95 -17.16 -21.39
C ASN A 188 -5.81 -17.31 -22.40
N ARG A 189 -5.77 -18.41 -23.15
CA ARG A 189 -4.73 -18.62 -24.17
C ARG A 189 -4.79 -17.50 -25.21
N ARG A 190 -3.63 -17.09 -25.71
CA ARG A 190 -3.48 -15.92 -26.60
C ARG A 190 -4.37 -16.00 -27.83
N GLU A 191 -4.50 -17.18 -28.41
CA GLU A 191 -5.32 -17.48 -29.59
C GLU A 191 -6.84 -17.36 -29.33
N ASN A 192 -7.28 -17.48 -28.07
CA ASN A 192 -8.69 -17.35 -27.69
C ASN A 192 -9.06 -15.92 -27.25
N LEU A 193 -8.09 -15.03 -27.04
CA LEU A 193 -8.32 -13.65 -26.62
C LEU A 193 -8.23 -12.69 -27.81
N ARG A 194 -9.18 -11.76 -27.87
CA ARG A 194 -9.15 -10.63 -28.80
C ARG A 194 -9.56 -9.33 -28.12
N LEU A 195 -9.04 -8.22 -28.63
CA LEU A 195 -9.49 -6.89 -28.25
C LEU A 195 -10.62 -6.45 -29.17
N LEU A 196 -11.71 -5.92 -28.62
CA LEU A 196 -12.83 -5.37 -29.36
C LEU A 196 -13.18 -3.96 -28.86
N CYS A 197 -13.58 -3.07 -29.76
CA CYS A 197 -14.19 -1.82 -29.33
C CYS A 197 -15.60 -2.08 -28.76
N PRO A 198 -16.14 -1.18 -27.92
CA PRO A 198 -17.44 -1.38 -27.27
C PRO A 198 -18.57 -1.69 -28.26
N ASN A 199 -18.56 -1.05 -29.44
CA ASN A 199 -19.56 -1.27 -30.48
C ASN A 199 -19.46 -2.66 -31.13
N CYS A 200 -18.23 -3.11 -31.42
CA CYS A 200 -18.02 -4.45 -31.99
C CYS A 200 -18.26 -5.56 -30.96
N HIS A 201 -17.94 -5.30 -29.69
CA HIS A 201 -18.15 -6.26 -28.62
C HIS A 201 -19.65 -6.44 -28.34
N ALA A 202 -20.44 -5.36 -28.35
CA ALA A 202 -21.89 -5.37 -28.11
C ALA A 202 -22.70 -6.32 -29.01
N ILE A 203 -22.18 -6.63 -30.20
CA ILE A 203 -22.82 -7.50 -31.20
C ILE A 203 -22.20 -8.90 -31.25
N THR A 204 -21.27 -9.23 -30.35
CA THR A 204 -20.77 -10.59 -30.21
C THR A 204 -21.82 -11.49 -29.59
N SER A 205 -21.75 -12.78 -29.89
CA SER A 205 -22.62 -13.76 -29.23
C SER A 205 -22.26 -13.93 -27.74
N THR A 206 -21.04 -13.55 -27.33
CA THR A 206 -20.48 -13.64 -25.97
C THR A 206 -20.80 -12.41 -25.10
N TRP A 207 -21.24 -11.32 -25.71
CA TRP A 207 -21.67 -10.10 -25.02
C TRP A 207 -22.77 -10.36 -24.00
N CYS A 208 -22.60 -9.83 -22.79
CA CYS A 208 -23.58 -9.91 -21.71
C CYS A 208 -24.11 -11.33 -21.43
N ARG A 209 -23.30 -12.39 -21.62
CA ARG A 209 -23.63 -13.74 -21.16
C ARG A 209 -23.58 -13.86 -19.62
N GLY A 210 -24.34 -13.01 -18.94
CA GLY A 210 -25.08 -13.30 -17.72
C GLY A 210 -26.54 -13.72 -18.00
N GLY A 211 -26.96 -13.85 -19.26
CA GLY A 211 -28.27 -14.40 -19.64
C GLY A 211 -28.18 -15.29 -20.88
N ARG A 212 -28.61 -16.55 -20.76
CA ARG A 212 -28.75 -17.51 -21.86
C ARG A 212 -29.62 -16.88 -22.96
N ARG A 213 -29.07 -16.58 -24.15
CA ARG A 213 -29.92 -16.24 -25.31
C ARG A 213 -30.42 -17.51 -26.00
N ARG A 214 -31.75 -17.62 -26.10
CA ARG A 214 -32.50 -18.60 -26.89
C ARG A 214 -31.98 -18.63 -28.34
N ARG A 215 -31.93 -19.83 -28.92
CA ARG A 215 -31.59 -20.06 -30.34
C ARG A 215 -32.41 -19.11 -31.23
N ALA A 216 -31.74 -18.40 -32.13
CA ALA A 216 -32.41 -17.67 -33.20
C ALA A 216 -32.99 -18.68 -34.20
N THR A 217 -34.30 -18.62 -34.44
CA THR A 217 -34.95 -19.30 -35.57
C THR A 217 -34.53 -18.59 -36.86
N PRO A 218 -34.29 -19.29 -37.98
CA PRO A 218 -33.95 -18.64 -39.25
C PRO A 218 -35.15 -17.81 -39.72
N GLY A 219 -34.95 -16.50 -39.90
CA GLY A 219 -35.93 -15.62 -40.50
C GLY A 219 -36.01 -15.89 -42.01
N THR A 220 -37.22 -16.19 -42.48
CA THR A 220 -37.57 -16.32 -43.88
C THR A 220 -37.26 -15.01 -44.62
N MET A 221 -36.41 -15.08 -45.64
CA MET A 221 -36.26 -14.01 -46.63
C MET A 221 -37.56 -13.95 -47.45
N ALA A 222 -38.35 -12.90 -47.25
CA ALA A 222 -39.38 -12.53 -48.22
C ALA A 222 -38.75 -11.49 -49.17
N GLY A 223 -38.56 -11.89 -50.42
CA GLY A 223 -38.28 -10.97 -51.52
C GLY A 223 -39.53 -10.15 -51.87
N GLY A 224 -39.30 -9.00 -52.49
CA GLY A 224 -40.31 -8.04 -52.93
C GLY A 224 -39.71 -6.64 -53.00
#